data_AF-A0A2N3ERL2-F1
#
_entry.id   AF-A0A2N3ERL2-F1
#
_cell.length_a   1.000
_cell.length_b   1.000
_cell.length_c   1.000
_cell.angle_alpha   90.00
_cell.angle_beta   90.00
_cell.angle_gamma   90.00
#
_symmetry.space_group_name_H-M   'P 1'
#
loop_
_entity.id
_entity.type
_entity.pdbx_description
1 polymer ?
#
loop_
_entity_poly.entity_id
_entity_poly.type
_entity_poly.pdbx_seq_one_letter_code
_entity_poly.pdbx_strand_id
1 'polypeptide(L)' 'MPRYWETHLYGYAYFCRDREGISDESRAKMKAKCLMHGHTEGQCRMIEKNPELFIRTGRMEV' A
#
# COMPACT_ATOMS: atom_id res chain seq x y z
N MET A 1 13.50 -13.95 -4.23
CA MET A 1 12.30 -13.30 -3.65
C MET A 1 12.26 -11.87 -4.17
N PRO A 2 11.14 -11.40 -4.74
CA PRO A 2 11.03 -10.01 -5.17
C PRO A 2 11.24 -9.08 -3.97
N ARG A 3 11.95 -7.97 -4.17
CA ARG A 3 12.17 -6.98 -3.12
C ARG A 3 10.85 -6.27 -2.82
N TYR A 4 10.67 -5.80 -1.58
CA TYR A 4 9.40 -5.19 -1.17
C TYR A 4 9.02 -3.97 -2.03
N TRP A 5 10.01 -3.25 -2.56
CA TRP A 5 9.80 -2.10 -3.47
C TRP A 5 9.39 -2.46 -4.90
N GLU A 6 9.47 -3.74 -5.27
CA GLU A 6 9.02 -4.24 -6.57
C GLU A 6 7.56 -4.73 -6.52
N THR A 7 6.89 -4.55 -5.39
CA THR A 7 5.52 -5.06 -5.16
C THR A 7 4.46 -4.00 -5.44
N HIS A 8 3.24 -4.46 -5.74
CA HIS A 8 2.07 -3.60 -5.86
C HIS A 8 1.74 -2.87 -4.55
N LEU A 9 2.10 -3.47 -3.40
CA LEU A 9 2.03 -2.82 -2.09
C LEU A 9 2.91 -1.57 -1.99
N TYR A 10 4.09 -1.55 -2.61
CA TYR A 10 4.96 -0.37 -2.55
C TYR A 10 4.39 0.79 -3.36
N GLY A 11 3.83 0.51 -4.54
CA GLY A 11 3.08 1.50 -5.31
C GLY A 11 1.87 2.02 -4.52
N TYR A 12 1.16 1.13 -3.81
CA TYR A 12 0.07 1.54 -2.92
C TYR A 12 0.53 2.36 -1.73
N ALA A 13 1.70 2.08 -1.15
CA ALA A 13 2.27 2.88 -0.08
C ALA A 13 2.61 4.29 -0.54
N TYR A 14 3.24 4.42 -1.71
CA TYR A 14 3.49 5.73 -2.32
C TYR A 14 2.22 6.49 -2.63
N PHE A 15 1.18 5.78 -3.08
CA PHE A 15 -0.14 6.34 -3.27
C PHE A 15 -0.68 6.85 -1.92
N CYS A 16 -0.73 6.03 -0.88
CA CYS A 16 -1.21 6.42 0.45
C CYS A 16 -0.38 7.49 1.17
N ARG A 17 0.88 7.73 0.75
CA ARG A 17 1.74 8.78 1.30
C ARG A 17 1.17 10.17 1.04
N ASP A 18 0.62 10.40 -0.15
CA ASP A 18 0.07 11.69 -0.56
C ASP A 18 -1.40 11.80 -0.11
N ARG A 19 -1.61 12.16 1.16
CA ARG A 19 -2.97 12.20 1.75
C ARG A 19 -3.82 13.37 1.24
N GLU A 20 -3.21 14.38 0.63
CA GLU A 20 -3.89 15.56 0.09
C GLU A 20 -4.24 15.33 -1.38
N GLY A 21 -5.51 14.99 -1.66
CA GLY A 21 -6.04 14.91 -3.04
C GLY A 21 -6.42 13.52 -3.52
N ILE A 22 -6.20 12.47 -2.72
CA ILE A 22 -6.65 11.13 -3.05
C ILE A 22 -8.11 10.95 -2.62
N SER A 23 -9.00 10.86 -3.60
CA SER A 23 -10.38 10.42 -3.39
C SER A 23 -10.43 8.96 -2.90
N ASP A 24 -11.38 8.66 -2.01
CA ASP A 24 -11.63 7.32 -1.48
C ASP A 24 -11.86 6.28 -2.60
N GLU A 25 -12.46 6.69 -3.72
CA GLU A 25 -12.65 5.82 -4.88
C GLU A 25 -11.33 5.40 -5.52
N SER A 26 -10.37 6.33 -5.62
CA SER A 26 -9.05 6.05 -6.18
C SER A 26 -8.25 5.13 -5.25
N ARG A 27 -8.41 5.31 -3.94
CA ARG A 27 -7.85 4.39 -2.92
C ARG A 27 -8.44 3.00 -3.03
N ALA A 28 -9.76 2.88 -3.19
CA ALA A 28 -10.43 1.60 -3.37
C ALA A 28 -9.95 0.87 -4.64
N LYS A 29 -9.77 1.58 -5.77
CA LYS A 29 -9.22 1.02 -7.02
C LYS A 29 -7.79 0.51 -6.83
N MET A 30 -6.95 1.28 -6.15
CA MET A 30 -5.55 0.87 -5.92
C MET A 30 -5.45 -0.30 -4.94
N LYS A 31 -6.30 -0.32 -3.91
CA LYS A 31 -6.46 -1.47 -3.01
C LYS A 31 -6.91 -2.71 -3.77
N ALA A 32 -7.92 -2.60 -4.63
CA ALA A 32 -8.39 -3.72 -5.45
C ALA A 32 -7.28 -4.29 -6.34
N LYS A 33 -6.43 -3.43 -6.92
CA LYS A 33 -5.25 -3.86 -7.68
C LYS A 33 -4.29 -4.68 -6.81
N CYS A 34 -4.02 -4.25 -5.57
CA CYS A 34 -3.16 -5.02 -4.65
C CYS A 34 -3.74 -6.41 -4.36
N LEU A 35 -5.06 -6.50 -4.14
CA LEU A 35 -5.75 -7.77 -3.90
C LEU A 35 -5.68 -8.72 -5.10
N MET A 36 -5.85 -8.20 -6.33
CA MET A 36 -5.72 -9.00 -7.55
C MET A 36 -4.31 -9.59 -7.73
N HIS A 37 -3.28 -8.91 -7.21
CA HIS A 37 -1.89 -9.35 -7.26
C HIS A 37 -1.48 -10.24 -6.07
N GLY A 38 -2.44 -10.73 -5.27
CA GLY A 38 -2.20 -11.69 -4.20
C GLY A 38 -1.83 -11.06 -2.85
N HIS A 39 -1.99 -9.75 -2.69
CA HIS A 39 -1.89 -9.10 -1.38
C HIS A 39 -3.20 -9.22 -0.60
N THR A 40 -3.13 -9.10 0.72
CA THR A 40 -4.31 -9.19 1.58
C THR A 40 -4.87 -7.81 1.93
N GLU A 41 -6.15 -7.77 2.30
CA GLU A 41 -6.76 -6.56 2.82
C GLU A 41 -6.07 -6.06 4.10
N GLY A 42 -5.55 -6.99 4.92
CA GLY A 42 -4.78 -6.67 6.12
C GLY A 42 -3.50 -5.90 5.78
N GLN A 43 -2.75 -6.35 4.76
CA GLN A 43 -1.55 -5.65 4.28
C GLN A 43 -1.90 -4.23 3.81
N CYS A 44 -2.98 -4.09 3.03
CA CYS A 44 -3.43 -2.77 2.58
C CYS A 44 -3.78 -1.84 3.75
N ARG A 45 -4.52 -2.33 4.75
CA ARG A 45 -4.86 -1.55 5.95
C ARG A 45 -3.63 -1.11 6.75
N MET A 46 -2.62 -1.96 6.88
CA MET A 46 -1.38 -1.60 7.56
C MET A 46 -0.62 -0.50 6.82
N ILE A 47 -0.60 -0.55 5.49
CA ILE A 47 -0.03 0.50 4.64
C ILE A 47 -0.81 1.80 4.75
N GLU A 48 -2.14 1.75 4.80
CA GLU A 48 -2.97 2.95 4.99
C GLU A 48 -2.69 3.65 6.33
N LYS A 49 -2.45 2.87 7.38
CA LYS A 49 -2.08 3.38 8.72
C LYS A 49 -0.73 4.09 8.69
N ASN A 50 0.31 3.45 8.14
CA ASN A 50 1.67 3.99 8.12
C ASN A 50 2.41 3.66 6.81
N PRO A 51 2.13 4.40 5.72
CA PRO A 51 2.73 4.13 4.41
C PRO A 51 4.24 4.43 4.39
N GLU A 52 4.68 5.44 5.15
CA GLU A 52 6.09 5.84 5.21
C GLU A 52 6.99 4.76 5.81
N LEU A 53 6.54 4.06 6.85
CA LEU A 53 7.28 2.95 7.44
C LEU A 53 7.55 1.86 6.39
N PHE A 54 6.52 1.46 5.64
CA PHE A 54 6.66 0.46 4.60
C PHE A 54 7.58 0.92 3.47
N ILE A 55 7.47 2.17 3.03
CA ILE A 55 8.34 2.75 2.00
C ILE A 55 9.81 2.69 2.42
N ARG A 56 10.11 3.08 3.67
CA ARG A 56 11.48 3.20 4.17
C ARG A 56 12.10 1.88 4.58
N THR A 57 11.31 0.94 5.08
CA THR A 57 11.83 -0.27 5.75
C THR A 57 11.31 -1.58 5.19
N GLY A 58 10.24 -1.54 4.37
CA GLY A 58 9.53 -2.73 3.92
C GLY A 58 8.73 -3.45 5.00
N ARG A 59 8.64 -2.89 6.21
CA ARG A 59 7.92 -3.49 7.35
C ARG A 59 6.51 -2.95 7.47
N MET A 60 5.62 -3.77 8.01
CA MET A 60 4.25 -3.41 8.34
C MET A 60 4.06 -3.70 9.84
N GLU A 61 3.70 -2.70 10.63
CA GLU A 61 3.39 -2.88 12.07
C GLU A 61 1.91 -3.25 12.27
N VAL A 62 1.67 -4.28 13.09
CA VAL A 62 0.35 -4.88 13.40
C VAL A 62 -0.39 -4.02 14.42
#